data_AF-A0AAV5V8S9-F1
#
_entry.id   AF-A0AAV5V8S9-F1
#
_cell.length_a   1.000
_cell.length_b   1.000
_cell.length_c   1.000
_cell.angle_alpha   90.00
_cell.angle_beta   90.00
_cell.angle_gamma   90.00
#
_symmetry.space_group_name_H-M   'P 1'
#
loop_
_entity.id
_entity.type
_entity.pdbx_description
1 polymer ?
#
loop_
_entity_poly.entity_id
_entity_poly.type
_entity_poly.pdbx_seq_one_letter_code
_entity_poly.pdbx_strand_id
1 'polypeptide(L)'
;NHWLRYGLEMEEWMILMCISLLLLVSLPLTHSMVYKLVVDEVVTTGGGNYSRHEILSNSSFRVMVVPLEGDVDLYLSYSTRNVSFDLSEFDASSTTCGLDHLDIPALSPLFPRPMYIAIYGHPSYETSKYRFILVKRLPEEEDEWNEELDYEWDESPTELLERINEERGTTSNPFLSIFLSEHIWNILEILFTILLEL
;
A
#
# COMPACT_ATOMS: atom_id res chain seq x y z
N ASN A 1 31.34 -27.16 -35.62
CA ASN A 1 32.60 -27.07 -34.84
C ASN A 1 32.97 -25.63 -34.51
N HIS A 2 32.10 -24.91 -33.80
CA HIS A 2 32.31 -23.47 -33.48
C HIS A 2 32.50 -23.22 -31.96
N TRP A 3 32.67 -24.30 -31.18
CA TRP A 3 32.73 -24.27 -29.70
C TRP A 3 34.15 -24.24 -29.12
N LEU A 4 35.19 -24.42 -29.95
CA LEU A 4 36.59 -24.55 -29.52
C LEU A 4 37.40 -23.25 -29.57
N ARG A 5 36.78 -22.08 -29.40
CA ARG A 5 37.51 -20.80 -29.48
C ARG A 5 37.79 -20.12 -28.13
N TYR A 6 37.30 -20.68 -27.02
CA TYR A 6 37.37 -20.01 -25.72
C TYR A 6 37.99 -20.84 -24.59
N GLY A 7 38.44 -22.07 -24.84
CA GLY A 7 39.29 -22.82 -23.89
C GLY A 7 38.63 -23.24 -22.57
N LEU A 8 37.31 -23.08 -22.44
CA LEU A 8 36.55 -23.48 -21.24
C LEU A 8 36.00 -24.90 -21.39
N GLU A 9 36.07 -25.68 -20.32
CA GLU A 9 35.56 -27.04 -20.24
C GLU A 9 34.02 -27.05 -20.14
N MET A 10 33.38 -28.16 -20.51
CA MET A 10 31.90 -28.30 -20.52
C MET A 10 31.27 -27.99 -19.14
N GLU A 11 31.99 -28.28 -18.06
CA GLU A 11 31.54 -28.05 -16.68
C GLU A 11 31.45 -26.55 -16.36
N GLU A 12 32.38 -25.74 -16.88
CA GLU A 12 32.41 -24.28 -16.66
C GLU A 12 31.24 -23.58 -17.35
N TRP A 13 30.83 -24.07 -18.52
CA TRP A 13 29.63 -23.58 -19.22
C TRP A 13 28.34 -23.89 -18.48
N MET A 14 28.26 -25.06 -17.84
CA MET A 14 27.10 -25.41 -17.01
C MET A 14 26.99 -24.50 -15.79
N ILE A 15 28.12 -24.20 -15.14
CA ILE A 15 28.17 -23.29 -13.99
C ILE A 15 27.74 -21.88 -14.41
N LEU A 16 28.27 -21.34 -15.51
CA LEU A 16 27.90 -20.02 -16.01
C LEU A 16 26.42 -19.92 -16.39
N MET A 17 25.84 -20.99 -16.94
CA MET A 17 24.41 -21.05 -17.25
C MET A 17 23.56 -21.08 -15.97
N CYS A 18 23.97 -21.82 -14.94
CA CYS A 18 23.29 -21.85 -13.65
C CYS A 18 23.37 -20.50 -12.93
N ILE A 19 24.52 -19.82 -12.95
CA ILE A 19 24.70 -18.47 -12.39
C ILE A 19 23.83 -17.47 -13.14
N SER A 20 23.82 -17.51 -14.47
CA SER A 20 22.96 -16.64 -15.28
C SER A 20 21.47 -16.87 -14.99
N LEU A 21 21.05 -18.12 -14.77
CA LEU A 21 19.67 -18.46 -14.44
C LEU A 21 19.31 -17.99 -13.01
N LEU A 22 20.23 -18.15 -12.06
CA LEU A 22 20.08 -17.65 -10.69
C LEU A 22 19.99 -16.11 -10.67
N LEU A 23 20.83 -15.42 -11.43
CA LEU A 23 20.80 -13.96 -11.57
C LEU A 23 19.51 -13.47 -12.24
N LEU A 24 18.97 -14.22 -13.21
CA LEU A 24 17.68 -13.94 -13.84
C LEU A 24 16.50 -14.15 -12.89
N VAL A 25 16.58 -15.11 -11.97
CA VAL A 25 15.55 -15.38 -10.95
C VAL A 25 15.66 -14.42 -9.76
N SER A 26 16.86 -13.90 -9.48
CA SER A 26 17.12 -12.96 -8.38
C SER A 26 16.94 -11.49 -8.77
N LEU A 27 16.70 -11.16 -10.05
CA LEU A 27 16.26 -9.82 -10.42
C LEU A 27 14.84 -9.64 -9.83
N PRO A 28 14.66 -8.79 -8.81
CA PRO A 28 13.33 -8.55 -8.29
C PRO A 28 12.57 -7.80 -9.38
N LEU A 29 11.69 -8.51 -10.10
CA LEU A 29 10.68 -7.88 -10.94
C LEU A 29 9.55 -7.40 -10.03
N THR A 30 9.87 -6.52 -9.09
CA THR A 30 8.90 -5.96 -8.15
C THR A 30 9.06 -4.46 -8.15
N HIS A 31 8.31 -3.80 -9.04
CA HIS A 31 7.90 -2.43 -8.83
C HIS A 31 6.99 -2.46 -7.60
N SER A 32 7.57 -2.36 -6.41
CA SER A 32 6.80 -2.36 -5.17
C SER A 32 6.44 -0.93 -4.89
N MET A 33 5.24 -0.52 -5.33
CA MET A 33 4.58 0.69 -4.87
C MET A 33 4.78 0.84 -3.36
N VAL A 34 5.48 1.90 -2.94
CA VAL A 34 5.75 2.14 -1.53
C VAL A 34 4.60 2.92 -0.93
N TYR A 35 3.92 2.35 0.05
CA TYR A 35 2.92 3.06 0.83
C TYR A 35 3.43 3.38 2.23
N LYS A 36 2.82 4.40 2.84
CA LYS A 36 3.02 4.77 4.24
C LYS A 36 1.68 4.76 4.96
N LEU A 37 1.57 3.95 6.00
CA LEU A 37 0.45 4.01 6.93
C LEU A 37 0.48 5.36 7.69
N VAL A 38 -0.59 6.13 7.56
CA VAL A 38 -0.71 7.46 8.20
C VAL A 38 -1.61 7.39 9.41
N VAL A 39 -2.76 6.71 9.29
CA VAL A 39 -3.72 6.52 10.37
C VAL A 39 -4.15 5.06 10.39
N ASP A 40 -4.25 4.50 11.60
CA ASP A 40 -4.85 3.20 11.88
C ASP A 40 -5.46 3.27 13.28
N GLU A 41 -6.76 3.53 13.35
CA GLU A 41 -7.47 3.68 14.61
C GLU A 41 -8.80 2.94 14.62
N VAL A 42 -9.26 2.55 15.80
CA VAL A 42 -10.59 1.99 16.00
C VAL A 42 -11.49 3.09 16.55
N VAL A 43 -12.57 3.37 15.82
CA VAL A 43 -13.51 4.45 16.11
C VAL A 43 -14.89 3.86 16.42
N THR A 44 -15.68 4.56 17.22
CA THR A 44 -17.07 4.21 17.51
C THR A 44 -17.95 5.42 17.27
N THR A 45 -19.03 5.23 16.52
CA THR A 45 -19.99 6.27 16.14
C THR A 45 -21.39 5.80 16.48
N GLY A 46 -22.22 6.71 16.98
CA GLY A 46 -23.64 6.42 17.21
C GLY A 46 -24.43 6.32 15.90
N GLY A 47 -25.49 5.53 15.89
CA GLY A 47 -26.44 5.49 14.78
C GLY A 47 -27.01 6.89 14.48
N GLY A 48 -26.98 7.29 13.21
CA GLY A 48 -27.38 8.63 12.78
C GLY A 48 -26.34 9.73 13.04
N ASN A 49 -25.16 9.40 13.57
CA ASN A 49 -24.08 10.34 13.84
C ASN A 49 -22.90 10.14 12.86
N TYR A 50 -21.96 11.09 12.88
CA TYR A 50 -20.83 11.13 11.98
C TYR A 50 -19.50 11.27 12.72
N SER A 51 -18.50 10.51 12.28
CA SER A 51 -17.09 10.83 12.49
C SER A 51 -16.58 11.63 11.31
N ARG A 52 -15.78 12.67 11.57
CA ARG A 52 -15.30 13.57 10.52
C ARG A 52 -13.79 13.71 10.53
N HIS A 53 -13.18 13.62 9.36
CA HIS A 53 -11.74 13.79 9.15
C HIS A 53 -11.48 14.80 8.03
N GLU A 54 -10.30 15.41 8.05
CA GLU A 54 -9.89 16.42 7.07
C GLU A 54 -8.51 16.07 6.52
N ILE A 55 -8.39 16.07 5.20
CA ILE A 55 -7.13 15.82 4.49
C ILE A 55 -6.66 17.13 3.87
N LEU A 56 -5.58 17.68 4.44
CA LEU A 56 -4.93 18.91 3.98
C LEU A 56 -3.81 18.64 2.95
N SER A 57 -3.30 17.41 2.89
CA SER A 57 -2.10 17.07 2.13
C SER A 57 -2.40 16.85 0.64
N ASN A 58 -1.49 17.29 -0.21
CA ASN A 58 -1.55 17.16 -1.68
C ASN A 58 -1.16 15.78 -2.21
N SER A 59 -0.87 14.82 -1.33
CA SER A 59 -0.50 13.45 -1.73
C SER A 59 -1.71 12.62 -2.14
N SER A 60 -1.43 11.51 -2.83
CA SER A 60 -2.39 10.43 -3.06
C SER A 60 -2.62 9.65 -1.77
N PHE A 61 -3.88 9.37 -1.46
CA PHE A 61 -4.31 8.62 -0.28
C PHE A 61 -5.31 7.54 -0.67
N ARG A 62 -5.30 6.43 0.06
CA ARG A 62 -6.40 5.48 0.11
C ARG A 62 -7.01 5.54 1.50
N VAL A 63 -8.30 5.83 1.54
CA VAL A 63 -9.11 5.80 2.76
C VAL A 63 -9.79 4.44 2.82
N MET A 64 -9.69 3.73 3.95
CA MET A 64 -10.35 2.46 4.15
C MET A 64 -11.09 2.46 5.49
N VAL A 65 -12.29 1.90 5.47
CA VAL A 65 -13.15 1.72 6.63
C VAL A 65 -13.50 0.24 6.72
N VAL A 66 -13.05 -0.40 7.79
CA VAL A 66 -13.32 -1.82 8.06
C VAL A 66 -14.36 -1.90 9.17
N PRO A 67 -15.61 -2.30 8.89
CA PRO A 67 -16.60 -2.49 9.95
C PRO A 67 -16.17 -3.61 10.89
N LEU A 68 -16.29 -3.37 12.20
CA LEU A 68 -16.02 -4.34 13.26
C LEU A 68 -17.33 -4.80 13.91
N GLU A 69 -18.22 -3.85 14.19
CA GLU A 69 -19.57 -4.07 14.72
C GLU A 69 -20.52 -3.02 14.14
N GLY A 70 -21.75 -3.41 13.81
CA GLY A 70 -22.71 -2.52 13.16
C GLY A 70 -22.39 -2.27 11.69
N ASP A 71 -22.81 -1.12 11.18
CA ASP A 71 -22.65 -0.74 9.78
C ASP A 71 -22.33 0.75 9.66
N VAL A 72 -21.42 1.09 8.76
CA VAL A 72 -20.98 2.46 8.53
C VAL A 72 -20.78 2.72 7.05
N ASP A 73 -21.13 3.93 6.63
CA ASP A 73 -21.01 4.38 5.25
C ASP A 73 -19.94 5.47 5.15
N LEU A 74 -19.09 5.41 4.12
CA LEU A 74 -18.01 6.36 3.87
C LEU A 74 -18.40 7.41 2.82
N TYR A 75 -18.26 8.69 3.17
CA TYR A 75 -18.52 9.83 2.29
C TYR A 75 -17.33 10.79 2.26
N LEU A 76 -17.10 11.40 1.10
CA LEU A 76 -16.05 12.38 0.88
C LEU A 76 -16.57 13.57 0.08
N SER A 77 -16.16 14.78 0.47
CA SER A 77 -16.37 16.00 -0.31
C SER A 77 -15.08 16.82 -0.42
N TYR A 78 -14.89 17.45 -1.58
CA TYR A 78 -13.86 18.46 -1.80
C TYR A 78 -14.42 19.90 -1.76
N SER A 79 -15.73 20.06 -1.56
CA SER A 79 -16.42 21.36 -1.64
C SER A 79 -17.05 21.80 -0.33
N THR A 80 -17.51 20.87 0.51
CA THR A 80 -18.19 21.18 1.78
C THR A 80 -17.60 20.43 2.97
N ARG A 81 -17.48 21.12 4.10
CA ARG A 81 -17.10 20.52 5.39
C ARG A 81 -18.26 19.78 6.05
N ASN A 82 -19.50 20.13 5.71
CA ASN A 82 -20.69 19.47 6.24
C ASN A 82 -21.03 18.23 5.40
N VAL A 83 -20.10 17.27 5.34
CA VAL A 83 -20.33 16.03 4.59
C VAL A 83 -21.37 15.19 5.31
N SER A 84 -22.32 14.66 4.55
CA SER A 84 -23.42 13.82 5.04
C SER A 84 -23.83 12.78 3.99
N PHE A 85 -24.83 11.94 4.32
CA PHE A 85 -25.41 11.00 3.35
C PHE A 85 -26.25 11.68 2.26
N ASP A 86 -26.56 12.98 2.37
CA ASP A 86 -27.35 13.70 1.38
C ASP A 86 -26.56 13.88 0.08
N LEU A 87 -27.20 13.62 -1.07
CA LEU A 87 -26.55 13.67 -2.40
C LEU A 87 -25.95 15.03 -2.77
N SER A 88 -26.36 16.12 -2.09
CA SER A 88 -25.80 17.46 -2.28
C SER A 88 -24.61 17.77 -1.37
N GLU A 89 -24.28 16.89 -0.43
CA GLU A 89 -23.30 17.11 0.63
C GLU A 89 -22.07 16.19 0.52
N PHE A 90 -21.96 15.39 -0.54
CA PHE A 90 -20.76 14.61 -0.86
C PHE A 90 -20.48 14.59 -2.35
N ASP A 91 -19.22 14.32 -2.71
CA ASP A 91 -18.75 14.20 -4.09
C ASP A 91 -18.39 12.75 -4.45
N ALA A 92 -17.97 11.94 -3.47
CA ALA A 92 -17.72 10.51 -3.61
C ALA A 92 -18.19 9.74 -2.37
N SER A 93 -18.55 8.47 -2.54
CA SER A 93 -18.96 7.60 -1.42
C SER A 93 -18.64 6.13 -1.69
N SER A 94 -18.55 5.37 -0.61
CA SER A 94 -18.47 3.91 -0.58
C SER A 94 -19.41 3.46 0.54
N THR A 95 -20.45 2.71 0.19
CA THR A 95 -21.59 2.35 1.08
C THR A 95 -21.89 0.86 0.93
N THR A 96 -20.93 0.04 1.32
CA THR A 96 -20.99 -1.42 1.20
C THR A 96 -21.06 -2.07 2.57
N CYS A 97 -21.64 -3.27 2.66
CA CYS A 97 -21.72 -4.01 3.92
C CYS A 97 -20.39 -4.69 4.33
N GLY A 98 -19.25 -4.12 3.93
CA GLY A 98 -17.93 -4.72 4.02
C GLY A 98 -16.82 -3.68 4.06
N LEU A 99 -15.69 -3.95 3.40
CA LEU A 99 -14.59 -2.99 3.28
C LEU A 99 -15.01 -1.83 2.37
N ASP A 100 -15.26 -0.68 2.97
CA ASP A 100 -15.45 0.56 2.22
C ASP A 100 -14.10 1.23 1.99
N HIS A 101 -13.89 1.75 0.79
CA HIS A 101 -12.67 2.46 0.44
C HIS A 101 -12.91 3.55 -0.58
N LEU A 102 -12.06 4.57 -0.54
CA LEU A 102 -11.99 5.63 -1.54
C LEU A 102 -10.53 5.91 -1.85
N ASP A 103 -10.21 5.89 -3.15
CA ASP A 103 -8.92 6.29 -3.66
C ASP A 103 -8.94 7.76 -4.01
N ILE A 104 -8.05 8.49 -3.37
CA ILE A 104 -7.92 9.92 -3.47
C ILE A 104 -6.60 10.18 -4.20
N PRO A 105 -6.63 10.75 -5.40
CA PRO A 105 -5.42 11.06 -6.13
C PRO A 105 -4.66 12.22 -5.50
N ALA A 106 -3.41 12.40 -5.92
CA ALA A 106 -2.63 13.59 -5.67
C ALA A 106 -3.34 14.84 -6.20
N LEU A 107 -2.82 16.01 -5.83
CA LEU A 107 -3.41 17.29 -6.21
C LEU A 107 -3.62 17.38 -7.73
N SER A 108 -4.88 17.51 -8.12
CA SER A 108 -5.31 17.80 -9.48
C SER A 108 -6.36 18.90 -9.41
N PRO A 109 -6.56 19.70 -10.47
CA PRO A 109 -7.63 20.70 -10.52
C PRO A 109 -9.03 20.16 -10.16
N LEU A 110 -9.24 18.85 -10.33
CA LEU A 110 -10.49 18.15 -10.00
C LEU A 110 -10.62 17.78 -8.50
N PHE A 111 -9.52 17.79 -7.74
CA PHE A 111 -9.49 17.33 -6.34
C PHE A 111 -8.86 18.38 -5.44
N PRO A 112 -9.52 19.55 -5.27
CA PRO A 112 -8.99 20.61 -4.43
C PRO A 112 -8.87 20.15 -2.98
N ARG A 113 -7.87 20.70 -2.29
CA ARG A 113 -7.68 20.53 -0.85
C ARG A 113 -8.14 21.81 -0.12
N PRO A 114 -8.65 21.71 1.12
CA PRO A 114 -8.83 20.49 1.91
C PRO A 114 -9.98 19.61 1.41
N MET A 115 -9.88 18.31 1.65
CA MET A 115 -11.02 17.39 1.50
C MET A 115 -11.54 16.97 2.86
N TYR A 116 -12.83 16.68 2.91
CA TYR A 116 -13.55 16.36 4.12
C TYR A 116 -14.14 14.97 3.97
N ILE A 117 -13.91 14.13 4.99
CA ILE A 117 -14.44 12.78 5.07
C ILE A 117 -15.48 12.76 6.17
N ALA A 118 -16.61 12.12 5.91
CA ALA A 118 -17.57 11.75 6.93
C ALA A 118 -17.85 10.25 6.89
N ILE A 119 -17.84 9.63 8.06
CA ILE A 119 -18.19 8.22 8.24
C ILE A 119 -19.47 8.19 9.05
N TYR A 120 -20.55 7.74 8.42
CA TYR A 120 -21.90 7.77 8.96
C TYR A 120 -22.23 6.44 9.63
N GLY A 121 -22.69 6.46 10.89
CA GLY A 121 -23.21 5.27 11.56
C GLY A 121 -24.63 4.97 11.09
N HIS A 122 -24.88 3.81 10.48
CA HIS A 122 -26.21 3.47 9.98
C HIS A 122 -27.24 3.40 11.14
N PRO A 123 -28.43 4.05 11.04
CA PRO A 123 -29.40 4.14 12.14
C PRO A 123 -29.98 2.80 12.64
N SER A 124 -29.83 1.72 11.86
CA SER A 124 -30.22 0.37 12.28
C SER A 124 -29.44 -0.14 13.49
N TYR A 125 -28.30 0.47 13.81
CA TYR A 125 -27.47 0.12 14.95
C TYR A 125 -27.38 1.31 15.90
N GLU A 126 -27.47 1.05 17.21
CA GLU A 126 -27.33 2.10 18.23
C GLU A 126 -25.91 2.70 18.20
N THR A 127 -24.92 1.84 18.03
CA THR A 127 -23.52 2.22 17.79
C THR A 127 -22.91 1.30 16.75
N SER A 128 -22.08 1.87 15.89
CA SER A 128 -21.22 1.15 14.96
C SER A 128 -19.76 1.38 15.33
N LYS A 129 -18.96 0.32 15.26
CA LYS A 129 -17.53 0.31 15.55
C LYS A 129 -16.80 -0.13 14.30
N TYR A 130 -15.76 0.60 13.94
CA TYR A 130 -15.01 0.34 12.72
C TYR A 130 -13.55 0.71 12.91
N ARG A 131 -12.70 0.21 12.02
CA ARG A 131 -11.31 0.61 11.91
C ARG A 131 -11.16 1.59 10.76
N PHE A 132 -10.63 2.77 11.06
CA PHE A 132 -10.30 3.80 10.08
C PHE A 132 -8.82 3.70 9.73
N ILE A 133 -8.53 3.52 8.44
CA ILE A 133 -7.18 3.38 7.94
C ILE A 133 -6.97 4.40 6.83
N LEU A 134 -5.91 5.19 6.98
CA LEU A 134 -5.46 6.14 5.96
C LEU A 134 -4.05 5.76 5.53
N VAL A 135 -3.91 5.43 4.25
CA VAL A 135 -2.63 5.06 3.64
C VAL A 135 -2.25 6.13 2.64
N LYS A 136 -1.02 6.62 2.70
CA LYS A 136 -0.44 7.54 1.74
C LYS A 136 0.40 6.76 0.74
N ARG A 137 0.18 6.96 -0.56
CA ARG A 137 1.15 6.51 -1.58
C ARG A 137 2.37 7.43 -1.54
N LEU A 138 3.56 6.83 -1.54
CA LEU A 138 4.81 7.55 -1.74
C LEU A 138 5.15 7.50 -3.23
N PRO A 139 5.50 8.63 -3.86
CA PRO A 139 5.99 8.61 -5.23
C PRO A 139 7.26 7.77 -5.29
N GLU A 140 7.41 6.96 -6.33
CA GLU A 140 8.70 6.33 -6.63
C GLU A 140 9.67 7.42 -7.15
N GLU A 141 10.97 7.28 -6.89
CA GLU A 141 11.97 8.32 -7.21
C GLU A 141 11.98 8.70 -8.72
N GLU A 142 11.49 7.83 -9.60
CA GLU A 142 11.39 8.08 -11.05
C GLU A 142 10.09 8.80 -11.48
N ASP A 143 9.07 8.86 -10.63
CA ASP A 143 7.72 9.38 -10.95
C ASP A 143 7.52 10.86 -10.57
N GLU A 144 8.55 11.55 -10.05
CA GLU A 144 8.47 12.97 -9.65
C GLU A 144 8.05 13.91 -10.79
N TRP A 145 8.13 13.48 -12.05
CA TRP A 145 7.82 14.28 -13.24
C TRP A 145 6.51 13.91 -13.95
N ASN A 146 5.80 12.87 -13.50
CA ASN A 146 4.54 12.41 -14.12
C ASN A 146 3.33 12.67 -13.21
N GLU A 147 2.99 13.95 -13.01
CA GLU A 147 1.83 14.37 -12.20
C GLU A 147 0.46 13.90 -12.75
N GLU A 148 0.40 13.42 -14.00
CA GLU A 148 -0.86 13.20 -14.73
C GLU A 148 -1.40 11.75 -14.67
N LEU A 149 -0.60 10.76 -14.21
CA LEU A 149 -0.96 9.32 -14.33
C LEU A 149 -1.06 8.56 -12.99
N ASP A 150 -0.87 9.22 -11.86
CA ASP A 150 -0.70 8.53 -10.57
C ASP A 150 -2.03 8.24 -9.82
N TYR A 151 -3.05 7.77 -10.56
CA TYR A 151 -4.39 7.47 -10.04
C TYR A 151 -4.59 5.98 -9.73
N GLU A 152 -3.86 5.10 -10.39
CA GLU A 152 -4.16 3.67 -10.38
C GLU A 152 -3.39 2.99 -9.26
N TRP A 153 -4.12 2.41 -8.31
CA TRP A 153 -3.59 1.55 -7.25
C TRP A 153 -3.48 0.12 -7.78
N ASP A 154 -2.24 -0.36 -7.95
CA ASP A 154 -1.97 -1.70 -8.47
C ASP A 154 -2.48 -2.81 -7.54
N GLU A 155 -2.47 -2.54 -6.23
CA GLU A 155 -2.90 -3.47 -5.19
C GLU A 155 -4.38 -3.27 -4.85
N SER A 156 -5.11 -4.38 -4.72
CA SER A 156 -6.51 -4.30 -4.29
C SER A 156 -6.61 -3.83 -2.82
N PRO A 157 -7.71 -3.18 -2.43
CA PRO A 157 -7.91 -2.74 -1.05
C PRO A 157 -7.82 -3.88 -0.02
N THR A 158 -8.18 -5.10 -0.41
CA THR A 158 -8.14 -6.28 0.47
C THR A 158 -6.72 -6.78 0.68
N GLU A 159 -5.93 -6.89 -0.40
CA GLU A 159 -4.51 -7.28 -0.32
C GLU A 159 -3.70 -6.29 0.52
N LEU A 160 -3.92 -4.98 0.30
CA LEU A 160 -3.29 -3.94 1.12
C LEU A 160 -3.67 -4.07 2.60
N LEU A 161 -4.93 -4.34 2.90
CA LEU A 161 -5.40 -4.53 4.28
C LEU A 161 -4.76 -5.77 4.92
N GLU A 162 -4.64 -6.88 4.18
CA GLU A 162 -3.95 -8.08 4.63
C GLU A 162 -2.49 -7.81 4.96
N ARG A 163 -1.75 -7.11 4.09
CA ARG A 163 -0.37 -6.70 4.36
C ARG A 163 -0.23 -5.82 5.58
N ILE A 164 -1.10 -4.83 5.75
CA ILE A 164 -1.10 -3.98 6.95
C ILE A 164 -1.34 -4.82 8.22
N ASN A 165 -2.21 -5.83 8.14
CA ASN A 165 -2.45 -6.75 9.26
C ASN A 165 -1.26 -7.66 9.55
N GLU A 166 -0.60 -8.17 8.50
CA GLU A 166 0.60 -8.99 8.61
C GLU A 166 1.73 -8.19 9.25
N GLU A 167 2.03 -6.99 8.74
CA GLU A 167 3.05 -6.08 9.28
C GLU A 167 2.81 -5.80 10.78
N ARG A 168 1.54 -5.62 11.18
CA ARG A 168 1.14 -5.41 12.57
C ARG A 168 1.29 -6.67 13.44
N GLY A 169 1.06 -7.85 12.86
CA GLY A 169 1.18 -9.16 13.53
C GLY A 169 2.64 -9.60 13.69
N THR A 170 3.50 -9.25 12.74
CA THR A 170 4.95 -9.43 12.86
C THR A 170 5.54 -8.33 13.74
N THR A 171 5.54 -8.57 15.06
CA THR A 171 6.49 -7.92 15.97
C THR A 171 7.93 -8.45 15.75
N SER A 172 8.38 -8.59 14.50
CA SER A 172 9.78 -8.74 14.19
C SER A 172 10.34 -7.35 14.00
N ASN A 173 11.38 -7.00 14.77
CA ASN A 173 12.07 -5.70 14.68
C ASN A 173 12.20 -5.29 13.20
N PRO A 174 11.47 -4.26 12.72
CA PRO A 174 11.41 -3.92 11.30
C PRO A 174 12.80 -3.60 10.74
N PHE A 175 13.70 -3.13 11.61
CA PHE A 175 15.10 -2.94 11.29
C PHE A 175 15.82 -4.25 10.91
N LEU A 176 15.60 -5.35 11.63
CA LEU A 176 16.25 -6.63 11.36
C LEU A 176 15.67 -7.30 10.12
N SER A 177 14.36 -7.21 9.88
CA SER A 177 13.75 -7.80 8.68
C SER A 177 14.20 -7.10 7.41
N ILE A 178 14.21 -5.76 7.39
CA ILE A 178 14.68 -4.94 6.25
C ILE A 178 16.18 -5.15 6.04
N PHE A 179 16.98 -5.07 7.12
CA PHE A 179 18.43 -5.29 7.04
C PHE A 179 18.78 -6.69 6.56
N LEU A 180 18.06 -7.72 7.01
CA LEU A 180 18.27 -9.08 6.55
C LEU A 180 17.79 -9.25 5.11
N SER A 181 16.63 -8.75 4.69
CA SER A 181 16.17 -8.93 3.31
C SER A 181 17.08 -8.24 2.28
N GLU A 182 17.58 -7.05 2.59
CA GLU A 182 18.43 -6.28 1.68
C GLU A 182 19.89 -6.76 1.67
N HIS A 183 20.37 -7.35 2.76
CA HIS A 183 21.79 -7.71 2.90
C HIS A 183 22.06 -9.21 3.04
N ILE A 184 21.05 -10.07 3.11
CA ILE A 184 21.22 -11.54 3.19
C ILE A 184 22.04 -12.04 2.00
N TRP A 185 21.79 -11.53 0.80
CA TRP A 185 22.54 -11.95 -0.39
C TRP A 185 24.02 -11.58 -0.29
N ASN A 186 24.33 -10.36 0.15
CA ASN A 186 25.71 -9.92 0.35
C ASN A 186 26.42 -10.73 1.45
N ILE A 187 25.71 -11.05 2.54
CA ILE A 187 26.26 -11.88 3.63
C ILE A 187 26.52 -13.31 3.15
N LEU A 188 25.59 -13.89 2.39
CA LEU A 188 25.74 -15.24 1.81
C LEU A 188 26.88 -15.28 0.78
N GLU A 189 27.05 -14.25 -0.03
CA GLU A 189 28.13 -14.13 -1.01
C GLU A 189 29.51 -14.06 -0.34
N ILE A 190 29.64 -13.27 0.73
CA ILE A 190 30.87 -13.20 1.54
C ILE A 190 31.18 -14.56 2.17
N LEU A 191 30.17 -15.21 2.77
CA LEU A 191 30.34 -16.52 3.39
C LEU A 191 30.76 -17.60 2.36
N PHE A 192 30.16 -17.57 1.18
CA PHE A 192 30.49 -18.50 0.09
C PHE A 192 31.91 -18.27 -0.44
N THR A 193 32.32 -17.01 -0.59
CA THR A 193 33.69 -16.64 -0.99
C THR A 193 34.72 -17.15 0.01
N ILE A 194 34.48 -16.96 1.31
CA ILE A 194 35.36 -17.46 2.38
C ILE A 194 35.41 -19.00 2.40
N LEU A 195 34.29 -19.68 2.11
CA LEU A 195 34.22 -21.13 2.04
C LEU A 195 34.93 -21.74 0.83
N LEU A 196 35.10 -20.99 -0.26
CA LEU A 196 35.82 -21.42 -1.46
C LEU A 196 37.33 -21.11 -1.41
N GLU A 197 37.74 -20.19 -0.54
CA GLU A 197 39.16 -19.86 -0.31
C GLU A 197 39.83 -20.72 0.78
N LEU A 198 39.06 -21.58 1.46
CA LEU A 198 39.53 -22.61 2.41
C LEU A 198 39.64 -23.99 1.75
#